data_AF-A0A973DKB5-F1
#
_entry.id   AF-A0A973DKB5-F1
#
_cell.length_a   1.000
_cell.length_b   1.000
_cell.length_c   1.000
_cell.angle_alpha   90.00
_cell.angle_beta   90.00
_cell.angle_gamma   90.00
#
_symmetry.space_group_name_H-M   'P 1'
#
loop_
_entity.id
_entity.type
_entity.pdbx_description
1 polymer ?
#
loop_
_entity_poly.entity_id
_entity_poly.type
_entity_poly.pdbx_seq_one_letter_code
_entity_poly.pdbx_strand_id
1 'polypeptide(L)' 'MAGEYQQQYQQFQRDPGQFWLEQSKRLPWFKEPSAPYQHDDNDFYLW' A
#
# COMPACT_ATOMS: atom_id res chain seq x y z
N MET A 1 21.83 10.53 -4.32
CA MET A 1 20.41 10.30 -4.00
C MET A 1 19.89 8.97 -4.59
N ALA A 2 20.69 7.91 -4.62
CA ALA A 2 20.24 6.58 -5.11
C ALA A 2 19.70 5.67 -3.99
N GLY A 3 20.05 5.97 -2.73
CA GLY A 3 19.69 5.12 -1.59
C GLY A 3 18.21 5.17 -1.19
N GLU A 4 17.58 6.35 -1.21
CA GLU A 4 16.21 6.50 -0.71
C GLU A 4 15.17 5.80 -1.60
N TYR A 5 15.28 5.96 -2.92
CA TYR A 5 14.42 5.24 -3.87
C TYR A 5 14.57 3.73 -3.73
N GLN A 6 15.82 3.24 -3.66
CA GLN A 6 16.09 1.81 -3.51
C GLN A 6 15.52 1.27 -2.21
N GLN A 7 15.61 2.02 -1.11
CA GLN A 7 15.04 1.63 0.18
C GLN A 7 13.51 1.58 0.14
N GLN A 8 12.84 2.58 -0.45
CA GLN A 8 11.38 2.58 -0.60
C GLN A 8 10.91 1.42 -1.49
N TYR A 9 11.64 1.14 -2.58
CA TYR A 9 11.34 0.01 -3.45
C TYR A 9 11.53 -1.34 -2.75
N GLN A 10 12.57 -1.50 -1.94
CA GLN A 10 12.77 -2.70 -1.13
C GLN A 10 11.70 -2.88 -0.05
N GLN A 11 11.20 -1.79 0.54
CA GLN A 11 10.07 -1.85 1.47
C GLN A 11 8.80 -2.33 0.77
N PHE A 12 8.49 -1.76 -0.41
CA PHE A 12 7.38 -2.21 -1.23
C PHE A 12 7.47 -3.70 -1.61
N GLN A 13 8.64 -4.17 -2.05
CA GLN A 13 8.81 -5.58 -2.42
C GLN A 13 8.65 -6.55 -1.23
N ARG A 14 9.00 -6.11 -0.02
CA ARG A 14 8.90 -6.96 1.18
C ARG A 14 7.47 -7.09 1.68
N ASP A 15 6.74 -5.98 1.71
CA ASP A 15 5.34 -5.94 2.17
C ASP A 15 4.58 -4.84 1.42
N PRO A 16 4.03 -5.17 0.23
CA PRO A 16 3.33 -4.20 -0.60
C PRO A 16 2.04 -3.71 0.07
N GLY A 17 1.39 -4.55 0.88
CA GLY A 17 0.18 -4.21 1.60
C GLY A 17 0.44 -3.12 2.64
N GLN A 18 1.36 -3.36 3.57
CA GLN A 18 1.71 -2.35 4.57
C GLN A 18 2.28 -1.08 3.94
N PHE A 19 3.09 -1.22 2.88
CA PHE A 19 3.61 -0.07 2.16
C PHE A 19 2.48 0.86 1.69
N TRP A 20 1.45 0.32 1.02
CA TRP A 20 0.35 1.12 0.49
C TRP A 20 -0.59 1.66 1.58
N LEU A 21 -0.82 0.92 2.67
CA LEU A 21 -1.54 1.46 3.83
C LEU A 21 -0.82 2.67 4.45
N GLU A 22 0.51 2.61 4.60
CA GLU A 22 1.26 3.76 5.11
C GLU A 22 1.24 4.96 4.14
N GLN A 23 1.28 4.71 2.83
CA GLN A 23 1.13 5.78 1.84
C GLN A 23 -0.28 6.40 1.87
N SER A 24 -1.32 5.60 2.11
CA SER A 24 -2.72 6.07 2.07
C SER A 24 -3.02 7.09 3.18
N LYS A 25 -2.34 7.02 4.33
CA LYS A 25 -2.46 7.98 5.45
C LYS A 25 -2.15 9.43 5.08
N ARG A 26 -1.52 9.67 3.92
CA ARG A 26 -1.26 11.03 3.41
C ARG A 26 -2.52 11.72 2.89
N LEU A 27 -3.59 10.97 2.66
CA LEU A 27 -4.86 11.49 2.15
C LEU A 27 -5.82 11.79 3.31
N PRO A 28 -6.60 12.89 3.25
CA PRO A 28 -7.58 13.23 4.26
C PRO A 28 -8.86 12.39 4.07
N TRP A 29 -8.82 11.14 4.50
CA TRP A 29 -9.96 10.24 4.40
C TRP A 29 -11.12 10.68 5.28
N PHE A 30 -12.34 10.57 4.76
CA PHE A 30 -13.54 10.61 5.61
C PHE A 30 -13.64 9.35 6.48
N LYS A 31 -13.28 8.19 5.90
CA LYS A 31 -13.11 6.92 6.60
C LYS A 31 -11.86 6.23 6.08
N GLU A 32 -10.92 5.95 6.97
CA GLU A 32 -9.64 5.35 6.61
C GLU A 32 -9.80 3.89 6.16
N PRO A 33 -9.05 3.44 5.14
CA PRO A 33 -9.01 2.04 4.76
C PRO A 33 -8.28 1.22 5.83
N SER A 34 -8.87 0.10 6.25
CA SER A 34 -8.28 -0.82 7.23
C SER A 34 -7.49 -1.96 6.58
N ALA A 35 -7.60 -2.13 5.27
CA ALA A 35 -6.89 -3.12 4.47
C ALA A 35 -6.28 -2.45 3.24
N PRO A 36 -5.12 -2.93 2.74
CA PRO A 36 -4.44 -2.32 1.59
C PRO A 36 -5.12 -2.62 0.26
N TYR A 37 -5.72 -3.81 0.16
CA TYR A 37 -6.49 -4.29 -0.97
C TYR A 37 -7.33 -5.48 -0.49
N GLN A 38 -8.34 -5.82 -1.28
CA GLN A 38 -9.25 -6.92 -1.06
C GLN A 38 -9.37 -7.73 -2.35
N HIS A 39 -9.89 -8.95 -2.23
CA HIS A 39 -10.26 -9.77 -3.36
C HIS A 39 -11.78 -9.82 -3.42
N ASP A 40 -12.34 -9.71 -4.62
CA ASP A 40 -13.76 -10.00 -4.83
C ASP A 40 -14.02 -11.51 -4.86
N ASP A 41 -15.28 -11.90 -5.02
CA ASP A 41 -15.69 -13.31 -5.09
C ASP A 41 -15.08 -14.07 -6.29
N ASN A 42 -14.51 -13.36 -7.26
CA ASN A 42 -13.83 -13.92 -8.42
C ASN A 42 -12.30 -13.86 -8.31
N ASP A 43 -11.77 -13.55 -7.12
CA ASP A 43 -10.33 -13.43 -6.83
C ASP A 43 -9.64 -12.25 -7.55
N PHE A 44 -10.40 -11.22 -7.96
CA PHE A 44 -9.83 -10.00 -8.53
C PHE A 44 -9.44 -8.98 -7.45
N TYR A 45 -8.26 -8.39 -7.60
CA TYR A 45 -7.75 -7.35 -6.70
C TYR A 45 -8.56 -6.06 -6.79
N LEU A 46 -8.93 -5.54 -5.61
CA LEU A 46 -9.57 -4.24 -5.40
C LEU A 46 -8.74 -3.45 -4.39
N TRP A 47 -8.43 -2.18 -4.67
CA TRP A 47 -7.64 -1.30 -3.81
C TRP A 47 -8.53 -0.36 -2.99
#